data_AF-A0A9E0L6R0-F1
#
_entry.id   AF-A0A9E0L6R0-F1
#
_cell.length_a   1.000
_cell.length_b   1.000
_cell.length_c   1.000
_cell.angle_alpha   90.00
_cell.angle_beta   90.00
_cell.angle_gamma   90.00
#
_symmetry.space_group_name_H-M   'P 1'
#
loop_
_entity.id
_entity.type
_entity.pdbx_description
1 polymer ?
#
loop_
_entity_poly.entity_id
_entity_poly.type
_entity_poly.pdbx_seq_one_letter_code
_entity_poly.pdbx_strand_id
1 'polypeptide(L)'
;MSEVTVAAAVIHKVRLAQKYAHPWSPYEIGLQFCLETLLDRLVALGQTGRLVHVLFEARGRREDRELELFFRRVASNQANWGYRQPDFTQLQWEPLFVDKRSNSSGLQLADLMARPIGLKVLRPLQPNRAFEVLQPKLIHGGLKIFP
;
A
#
# COMPACT_ATOMS: atom_id res chain seq x y z
N MET A 1 12.28 -3.63 -21.01
CA MET A 1 11.46 -4.34 -20.00
C MET A 1 10.79 -3.28 -19.17
N SER A 2 9.49 -3.40 -18.89
CA SER A 2 8.81 -2.49 -17.96
C SER A 2 9.43 -2.64 -16.57
N GLU A 3 9.90 -1.53 -16.01
CA GLU A 3 10.51 -1.49 -14.69
C GLU A 3 9.41 -1.53 -13.62
N VAL A 4 9.39 -2.59 -12.80
CA VAL A 4 8.42 -2.72 -11.69
C VAL A 4 9.07 -2.20 -10.41
N THR A 5 8.43 -1.22 -9.79
CA THR A 5 8.80 -0.67 -8.48
C THR A 5 7.80 -1.10 -7.41
N VAL A 6 8.28 -1.30 -6.19
CA VAL A 6 7.47 -1.83 -5.07
C VAL A 6 7.46 -0.84 -3.91
N ALA A 7 6.26 -0.57 -3.40
CA ALA A 7 6.04 -0.02 -2.07
C ALA A 7 5.23 -1.04 -1.25
N ALA A 8 5.56 -1.21 0.02
CA ALA A 8 4.96 -2.21 0.89
C ALA A 8 4.86 -1.70 2.34
N ALA A 9 3.67 -1.85 2.91
CA ALA A 9 3.45 -1.74 4.34
C ALA A 9 3.33 -3.14 4.95
N VAL A 10 4.04 -3.39 6.05
CA VAL A 10 3.87 -4.60 6.87
C VAL A 10 3.35 -4.20 8.23
N ILE A 11 2.16 -4.68 8.59
CA ILE A 11 1.49 -4.34 9.84
C ILE A 11 1.51 -5.55 10.78
N HIS A 12 2.15 -5.42 11.94
CA HIS A 12 2.21 -6.50 12.93
C HIS A 12 0.98 -6.51 13.85
N LYS A 13 -0.20 -6.84 13.33
CA LYS A 13 -1.52 -6.76 14.00
C LYS A 13 -1.57 -6.96 15.54
N VAL A 14 -0.85 -7.94 16.07
CA VAL A 14 -0.74 -8.18 17.53
C VAL A 14 -0.11 -6.99 18.29
N ARG A 15 1.01 -6.46 17.79
CA ARG A 15 1.71 -5.31 18.39
C ARG A 15 0.89 -4.03 18.22
N LEU A 16 0.16 -3.88 17.12
CA LEU A 16 -0.73 -2.75 16.88
C LEU A 16 -1.81 -2.69 17.96
N ALA A 17 -2.49 -3.83 18.18
CA ALA A 17 -3.54 -3.96 19.17
C ALA A 17 -3.04 -3.80 20.61
N GLN A 18 -1.81 -4.25 20.90
CA GLN A 18 -1.18 -4.05 22.21
C GLN A 18 -0.77 -2.60 22.47
N LYS A 19 -0.37 -1.87 21.41
CA LYS A 19 0.14 -0.51 21.53
C LYS A 19 -0.96 0.55 21.69
N TYR A 20 -2.14 0.31 21.11
CA TYR A 20 -3.22 1.29 21.07
C TYR A 20 -4.52 0.71 21.63
N ALA A 21 -5.15 1.43 22.57
CA ALA A 21 -6.45 1.03 23.14
C ALA A 21 -7.56 0.94 22.08
N HIS A 22 -7.50 1.80 21.06
CA HIS A 22 -8.36 1.78 19.89
C HIS A 22 -7.46 1.71 18.65
N PRO A 23 -6.99 0.51 18.28
CA PRO A 23 -6.09 0.36 17.15
C PRO A 23 -6.84 0.71 15.87
N TRP A 24 -6.21 1.52 15.03
CA TRP A 24 -6.75 1.78 13.71
C TRP A 24 -6.73 0.53 12.83
N SER A 25 -7.49 0.57 11.74
CA SER A 25 -7.56 -0.52 10.77
C SER A 25 -6.19 -0.76 10.10
N PRO A 26 -5.63 -1.98 10.12
CA PRO A 26 -4.42 -2.33 9.38
C PRO A 26 -4.51 -2.01 7.88
N TYR A 27 -5.72 -2.08 7.31
CA TYR A 27 -5.97 -1.76 5.91
C TYR A 27 -5.83 -0.26 5.64
N GLU A 28 -6.36 0.59 6.53
CA GLU A 28 -6.24 2.04 6.43
C GLU A 28 -4.77 2.47 6.57
N ILE A 29 -4.05 1.89 7.54
CA ILE A 29 -2.60 2.13 7.73
C ILE A 29 -1.82 1.81 6.45
N GLY A 30 -2.05 0.62 5.92
CA GLY A 30 -1.36 0.15 4.71
C GLY A 30 -1.70 1.01 3.51
N LEU A 31 -2.98 1.36 3.34
CA LEU A 31 -3.44 2.19 2.23
C LEU A 31 -2.80 3.58 2.26
N GLN A 32 -2.89 4.27 3.40
CA GLN A 32 -2.35 5.62 3.57
C GLN A 32 -0.87 5.65 3.19
N PHE A 33 -0.06 4.75 3.76
CA PHE A 33 1.37 4.69 3.50
C PHE A 33 1.69 4.44 2.01
N CYS A 34 1.00 3.47 1.40
CA CYS A 34 1.23 3.13 0.00
C CYS A 34 0.82 4.28 -0.93
N LEU A 35 -0.28 4.98 -0.63
CA LEU A 35 -0.72 6.14 -1.40
C LEU A 35 0.23 7.32 -1.26
N GLU A 36 0.72 7.62 -0.06
CA GLU A 36 1.73 8.67 0.15
C GLU A 36 3.01 8.38 -0.64
N THR A 37 3.50 7.14 -0.57
CA THR A 37 4.70 6.71 -1.30
C THR A 37 4.49 6.78 -2.82
N LEU A 38 3.29 6.41 -3.29
CA LEU A 38 2.93 6.46 -4.70
C LEU A 38 2.83 7.91 -5.19
N LEU A 39 2.21 8.81 -4.42
CA LEU A 39 2.13 10.24 -4.70
C LEU A 39 3.53 10.84 -4.86
N ASP A 40 4.40 10.65 -3.86
CA ASP A 40 5.77 11.18 -3.88
C ASP A 40 6.51 10.72 -5.14
N ARG A 41 6.38 9.43 -5.49
CA ARG A 41 7.03 8.87 -6.67
C ARG A 41 6.47 9.44 -7.98
N LEU A 42 5.16 9.53 -8.12
CA LEU A 42 4.52 10.01 -9.36
C LEU A 42 4.78 11.51 -9.58
N VAL A 43 4.77 12.32 -8.52
CA VAL A 43 5.15 13.74 -8.59
C VAL A 43 6.62 13.87 -8.99
N ALA A 44 7.52 13.09 -8.39
CA ALA A 44 8.94 13.09 -8.78
C ALA A 44 9.18 12.66 -10.24
N LEU A 45 8.28 11.85 -10.81
CA LEU A 45 8.28 11.46 -12.23
C LEU A 45 7.52 12.45 -13.14
N GLY A 46 7.10 13.61 -12.63
CA GLY A 46 6.41 14.63 -13.41
C GLY A 46 5.01 14.24 -13.88
N GLN A 47 4.32 13.36 -13.13
CA GLN A 47 2.99 12.85 -13.50
C GLN A 47 1.82 13.68 -12.95
N THR A 48 2.09 14.86 -12.39
CA THR A 48 1.08 15.77 -11.82
C THR A 48 -0.10 16.00 -12.78
N GLY A 49 -1.32 16.02 -12.23
CA GLY A 49 -2.57 16.21 -12.95
C GLY A 49 -3.11 14.97 -13.66
N ARG A 50 -2.37 13.86 -13.70
CA ARG A 50 -2.84 12.62 -14.35
C ARG A 50 -3.80 11.81 -13.48
N LEU A 51 -4.65 11.06 -14.17
CA LEU A 51 -5.50 10.02 -13.58
C LEU A 51 -4.68 8.77 -13.24
N VAL A 52 -4.77 8.37 -11.97
CA VAL A 52 -4.11 7.21 -11.39
C VAL A 52 -5.17 6.22 -10.95
N HIS A 53 -5.22 5.07 -11.63
CA HIS A 53 -6.06 3.96 -11.22
C HIS A 53 -5.34 3.12 -10.19
N VAL A 54 -5.97 2.91 -9.03
CA VAL A 54 -5.44 2.04 -7.96
C VAL A 54 -6.34 0.84 -7.83
N LEU A 55 -5.81 -0.33 -8.17
CA LEU A 55 -6.57 -1.58 -8.18
C LEU A 55 -6.48 -2.29 -6.83
N PHE A 56 -7.63 -2.73 -6.32
CA PHE A 56 -7.78 -3.50 -5.10
C PHE A 56 -8.40 -4.86 -5.43
N GLU A 57 -7.86 -5.93 -4.83
CA GLU A 57 -8.58 -7.21 -4.80
C GLU A 57 -9.78 -7.07 -3.84
N ALA A 58 -10.99 -7.32 -4.35
CA ALA A 58 -12.22 -7.25 -3.58
C ALA A 58 -12.25 -8.31 -2.47
N ARG A 59 -12.70 -7.92 -1.27
CA ARG A 59 -12.77 -8.78 -0.08
C ARG A 59 -14.18 -8.97 0.46
N GLY A 60 -15.13 -8.20 -0.03
CA GLY A 60 -16.54 -8.27 0.35
C GLY A 60 -17.16 -6.88 0.42
N ARG A 61 -18.45 -6.78 0.11
CA ARG A 61 -19.15 -5.49 -0.06
C ARG A 61 -18.92 -4.48 1.06
N ARG A 62 -18.85 -4.95 2.31
CA ARG A 62 -18.64 -4.09 3.47
C ARG A 62 -17.20 -3.58 3.53
N GLU A 63 -16.22 -4.47 3.45
CA GLU A 63 -14.80 -4.13 3.50
C GLU A 63 -14.38 -3.26 2.31
N ASP A 64 -14.88 -3.58 1.12
CA ASP A 64 -14.64 -2.80 -0.10
C ASP A 64 -15.17 -1.36 0.06
N ARG A 65 -16.39 -1.21 0.57
CA ARG A 65 -17.01 0.11 0.81
C ARG A 65 -16.28 0.90 1.89
N GLU A 66 -15.88 0.26 2.98
CA GLU A 66 -15.13 0.91 4.07
C GLU A 66 -13.76 1.40 3.55
N LEU A 67 -13.05 0.57 2.79
CA LEU A 67 -11.75 0.91 2.21
C LEU A 67 -11.85 2.00 1.14
N GLU A 68 -12.87 1.94 0.27
CA GLU A 68 -13.12 2.97 -0.74
C GLU A 68 -13.40 4.33 -0.09
N LEU A 69 -14.23 4.35 0.95
CA LEU A 69 -14.55 5.57 1.67
C LEU A 69 -13.30 6.16 2.35
N PHE A 70 -12.45 5.30 2.93
CA PHE A 70 -11.16 5.75 3.45
C PHE A 70 -10.24 6.27 2.34
N PHE A 71 -10.11 5.55 1.22
CA PHE A 71 -9.35 5.99 0.04
C PHE A 71 -9.74 7.40 -0.40
N ARG A 72 -11.05 7.66 -0.54
CA ARG A 72 -11.56 8.96 -0.99
C ARG A 72 -11.26 10.08 0.02
N ARG A 73 -11.22 9.77 1.33
CA ARG A 73 -10.76 10.72 2.35
C ARG A 73 -9.26 11.03 2.23
N VAL A 74 -8.43 10.03 1.95
CA VAL A 74 -6.99 10.24 1.68
C VAL A 74 -6.82 11.14 0.44
N ALA A 75 -7.46 10.77 -0.67
CA ALA A 75 -7.36 11.48 -1.94
C ALA A 75 -7.86 12.94 -1.88
N SER A 76 -8.74 13.26 -0.92
CA SER A 76 -9.24 14.62 -0.67
C SER A 76 -8.50 15.35 0.47
N ASN A 77 -7.36 14.84 0.93
CA ASN A 77 -6.56 15.38 2.04
C ASN A 77 -7.33 15.47 3.39
N GLN A 78 -8.40 14.70 3.56
CA GLN A 78 -9.22 14.65 4.78
C GLN A 78 -8.76 13.57 5.77
N ALA A 79 -7.90 12.66 5.34
CA ALA A 79 -7.26 11.67 6.19
C ALA A 79 -5.76 11.94 6.24
N ASN A 80 -5.30 12.44 7.39
CA ASN A 80 -3.88 12.69 7.65
C ASN A 80 -3.45 11.89 8.88
N TRP A 81 -2.33 11.19 8.74
CA TRP A 81 -1.77 10.37 9.80
C TRP A 81 -0.32 10.73 10.05
N GLY A 82 0.01 10.93 11.32
CA GLY A 82 1.33 11.41 11.71
C GLY A 82 1.55 12.86 11.31
N TYR A 83 2.82 13.23 11.08
CA TYR A 83 3.23 14.60 10.84
C TYR A 83 3.27 15.00 9.35
N ARG A 84 3.08 14.05 8.43
CA ARG A 84 3.10 14.34 7.00
C ARG A 84 1.78 15.00 6.60
N GLN A 85 1.87 15.98 5.71
CA GLN A 85 0.75 16.63 5.06
C GLN A 85 0.97 16.57 3.54
N PRO A 86 0.84 15.39 2.92
CA PRO A 86 0.90 15.26 1.47
C PRO A 86 -0.25 16.04 0.83
N ASP A 87 -0.01 16.58 -0.37
CA ASP A 87 -1.08 17.15 -1.19
C ASP A 87 -1.49 16.15 -2.28
N PHE A 88 -2.53 15.37 -1.99
CA PHE A 88 -3.10 14.40 -2.93
C PHE A 88 -3.83 15.05 -4.11
N THR A 89 -4.15 16.35 -4.07
CA THR A 89 -4.82 17.05 -5.19
C THR A 89 -3.90 17.26 -6.40
N GLN A 90 -2.59 17.01 -6.23
CA GLN A 90 -1.62 16.98 -7.32
C GLN A 90 -1.91 15.88 -8.36
N LEU A 91 -2.74 14.89 -8.05
CA LEU A 91 -3.13 13.80 -8.94
C LEU A 91 -4.64 13.55 -8.87
N GLN A 92 -5.18 12.91 -9.90
CA GLN A 92 -6.56 12.43 -9.89
C GLN A 92 -6.54 10.95 -9.54
N TRP A 93 -7.30 10.52 -8.53
CA TRP A 93 -7.22 9.17 -7.98
C TRP A 93 -8.52 8.41 -8.19
N GLU A 94 -8.45 7.22 -8.76
CA GLU A 94 -9.61 6.35 -8.95
C GLU A 94 -9.38 4.95 -8.35
N PRO A 95 -10.11 4.57 -7.28
CA PRO A 95 -10.04 3.24 -6.72
C PRO A 95 -10.89 2.26 -7.53
N LEU A 96 -10.32 1.13 -7.94
CA LEU A 96 -11.02 0.07 -8.65
C LEU A 96 -10.97 -1.23 -7.86
N PHE A 97 -12.11 -1.73 -7.41
CA PHE A 97 -12.22 -3.02 -6.74
C PHE A 97 -12.54 -4.10 -7.77
N VAL A 98 -11.66 -5.10 -7.88
CA VAL A 98 -11.80 -6.17 -8.87
C VAL A 98 -12.03 -7.50 -8.18
N ASP A 99 -12.95 -8.29 -8.75
CA ASP A 99 -13.24 -9.63 -8.27
C ASP A 99 -11.99 -10.53 -8.37
N LYS A 100 -11.83 -11.44 -7.41
CA LYS A 100 -10.71 -12.40 -7.37
C LYS A 100 -10.58 -13.25 -8.65
N ARG A 101 -11.68 -13.47 -9.38
CA ARG A 101 -11.73 -14.24 -10.63
C ARG A 101 -11.21 -13.45 -11.84
N SER A 102 -10.99 -12.14 -11.71
CA SER A 102 -10.58 -11.25 -12.81
C SER A 102 -9.18 -11.54 -13.38
N ASN A 103 -8.40 -12.46 -12.79
CA ASN A 103 -7.09 -12.91 -13.27
C ASN A 103 -6.11 -11.76 -13.62
N SER A 104 -6.16 -10.67 -12.86
CA SER A 104 -5.30 -9.50 -13.05
C SER A 104 -3.85 -9.84 -12.73
N SER A 105 -2.97 -9.77 -13.73
CA SER A 105 -1.54 -10.04 -13.56
C SER A 105 -0.88 -9.08 -12.54
N GLY A 106 -1.35 -7.83 -12.47
CA GLY A 106 -0.82 -6.85 -11.52
C GLY A 106 -1.12 -7.22 -10.07
N LEU A 107 -2.34 -7.68 -9.78
CA LEU A 107 -2.71 -8.14 -8.44
C LEU A 107 -1.99 -9.44 -8.07
N GLN A 108 -1.85 -10.37 -9.02
CA GLN A 108 -1.09 -11.60 -8.79
C GLN A 108 0.37 -11.32 -8.48
N LEU A 109 0.99 -10.36 -9.18
CA LEU A 109 2.34 -9.91 -8.87
C LEU A 109 2.41 -9.30 -7.46
N ALA A 110 1.45 -8.46 -7.08
CA ALA A 110 1.40 -7.88 -5.74
C ALA A 110 1.30 -8.97 -4.65
N ASP A 111 0.45 -9.98 -4.84
CA ASP A 111 0.29 -11.11 -3.91
C ASP A 111 1.57 -11.95 -3.78
N LEU A 112 2.22 -12.24 -4.91
CA LEU A 112 3.49 -12.97 -4.94
C LEU A 112 4.61 -12.21 -4.21
N MET A 113 4.58 -10.87 -4.25
CA MET A 113 5.56 -10.01 -3.57
C MET A 113 5.26 -9.83 -2.08
N ALA A 114 3.99 -9.78 -1.68
CA ALA A 114 3.59 -9.51 -0.31
C ALA A 114 4.13 -10.57 0.69
N ARG A 115 4.06 -11.86 0.33
CA ARG A 115 4.51 -12.95 1.20
C ARG A 115 6.01 -12.92 1.53
N PRO A 116 6.96 -12.86 0.58
CA PRO A 116 8.37 -12.79 0.90
C PRO A 116 8.75 -11.53 1.69
N ILE A 117 8.11 -10.39 1.44
CA ILE A 117 8.30 -9.17 2.23
C ILE A 117 7.85 -9.41 3.68
N GLY A 118 6.64 -9.93 3.90
CA GLY A 118 6.12 -10.24 5.22
C GLY A 118 6.98 -11.27 5.98
N LEU A 119 7.46 -12.32 5.28
CA LEU A 119 8.35 -13.32 5.88
C LEU A 119 9.68 -12.72 6.33
N LYS A 120 10.28 -11.81 5.57
CA LYS A 120 11.53 -11.15 5.98
C LYS A 120 11.34 -10.36 7.27
N VAL A 121 10.17 -9.73 7.46
CA VAL A 121 9.85 -9.01 8.71
C VAL A 121 9.59 -9.96 9.88
N LEU A 122 8.82 -11.03 9.66
CA LEU A 122 8.47 -11.98 10.72
C LEU A 122 9.65 -12.86 11.15
N ARG A 123 10.56 -13.18 10.22
CA ARG A 123 11.69 -14.10 10.44
C ARG A 123 12.97 -13.49 9.85
N PRO A 124 13.54 -12.44 10.46
CA PRO A 124 14.62 -11.66 9.86
C PRO A 124 15.91 -12.45 9.61
N LEU A 125 16.16 -13.47 10.43
CA LEU A 125 17.35 -14.35 10.34
C LEU A 125 17.17 -15.50 9.34
N GLN A 126 15.94 -15.80 8.90
CA GLN A 126 15.70 -16.87 7.93
C GLN A 126 16.14 -16.41 6.52
N PRO A 127 16.92 -17.21 5.77
CA PRO A 127 17.24 -16.91 4.38
C PRO A 127 15.98 -16.73 3.53
N ASN A 128 15.96 -15.73 2.64
CA ASN A 128 14.78 -15.39 1.86
C ASN A 128 15.19 -14.85 0.47
N ARG A 129 15.52 -15.78 -0.43
CA ARG A 129 15.91 -15.48 -1.82
C ARG A 129 14.87 -14.67 -2.58
N ALA A 130 13.58 -14.94 -2.34
CA ALA A 130 12.52 -14.19 -2.98
C ALA A 130 12.52 -12.72 -2.55
N PHE A 131 12.77 -12.43 -1.26
CA PHE A 131 12.95 -11.06 -0.80
C PHE A 131 14.22 -10.41 -1.37
N GLU A 132 15.34 -11.15 -1.46
CA GLU A 132 16.59 -10.65 -2.04
C GLU A 132 16.39 -10.14 -3.49
N VAL A 133 15.55 -10.83 -4.28
CA VAL A 133 15.17 -10.39 -5.64
C VAL A 133 14.27 -9.14 -5.64
N LEU A 134 13.45 -8.95 -4.61
CA LEU A 134 12.53 -7.82 -4.50
C LEU A 134 13.20 -6.57 -3.90
N GLN A 135 14.21 -6.75 -3.05
CA GLN A 135 14.89 -5.67 -2.36
C GLN A 135 15.35 -4.53 -3.29
N PRO A 136 16.01 -4.79 -4.45
CA PRO A 136 16.42 -3.71 -5.35
C PRO A 136 15.24 -3.02 -6.07
N LYS A 137 14.03 -3.61 -6.04
CA LYS A 137 12.82 -3.04 -6.64
C LYS A 137 12.04 -2.14 -5.67
N LEU A 138 12.38 -2.18 -4.39
CA LEU A 138 11.75 -1.32 -3.39
C LEU A 138 12.10 0.14 -3.66
N ILE A 139 11.08 1.00 -3.68
CA ILE A 139 11.29 2.45 -3.70
C ILE A 139 12.09 2.83 -2.44
N HIS A 140 12.95 3.84 -2.52
CA HIS A 140 13.65 4.35 -1.34
C HIS A 140 12.63 4.77 -0.27
N GLY A 141 12.74 4.21 0.94
CA GLY A 141 11.74 4.39 2.00
C GLY A 141 10.39 3.69 1.77
N GLY A 142 10.26 2.93 0.67
CA GLY A 142 9.03 2.27 0.24
C GLY A 142 8.69 0.98 0.99
N LEU A 143 9.50 0.54 1.96
CA LEU A 143 9.13 -0.53 2.88
C LEU A 143 9.01 0.05 4.29
N LYS A 144 7.81 -0.02 4.87
CA LYS A 144 7.56 0.42 6.25
C LYS A 144 6.93 -0.68 7.08
N ILE A 145 7.47 -0.88 8.27
CA ILE A 145 6.99 -1.85 9.25
C ILE A 145 6.26 -1.07 10.34
N PHE A 146 4.97 -1.35 10.50
CA PHE A 146 4.14 -0.79 11.55
C PHE A 146 4.04 -1.78 12.71
N PRO A 147 3.98 -1.28 13.96
CA PRO A 147 3.56 -2.10 15.08
C PRO A 147 2.20 -2.69 14.75
#